data_AF-A0A957FFG5-F1
#
_entry.id   AF-A0A957FFG5-F1
#
_cell.length_a   1.000
_cell.length_b   1.000
_cell.length_c   1.000
_cell.angle_alpha   90.00
_cell.angle_beta   90.00
_cell.angle_gamma   90.00
#
_symmetry.space_group_name_H-M   'P 1'
#
loop_
_entity.id
_entity.type
_entity.pdbx_description
1 polymer ?
#
loop_
_entity_poly.entity_id
_entity_poly.type
_entity_poly.pdbx_seq_one_letter_code
_entity_poly.pdbx_strand_id
1 'polypeptide(L)'
;LTASFTASLTINGDADNDTVNANASVSFASGKTITLNVETINVASSITMTAAGIAFNAVEVNLDGDLVSSNVSGDATTVNVLGSAGGADIQDAVDVAGTGGIINVAAGIYHTTGTLNIDESVSILGAGKDVVEIRKAGAPTNNFDIAINISANNVTLTGAQLGWETHTSTTDYQGYVVYTTADNTTLNNLLFGDNYRSAVVFEGANNLEVSDSIFEGKYGRAAIRDGDSGSGENFLITRNEFREDHFRWGPISIGPQGTFGGPNNFAFSGVISFNYFGNGLEAGSFQEAGDQNYTVTITNSGMTADGIDIFHNTFDWQDSATTNGNGIYAQPGGIYFDPSLSVAAGTVNITDNIFNGFTYDGPQPTTDPLWNPTGGVFGGALEFDGVDDFGLFQDASFDVGESGTLSFWVNMDDQGRRNQFFEGPNNGGMEFQYRTNSGGQFFGSPNRNDGNGN
;
A
#
# COMPACT_ATOMS: atom_id res chain seq x y z
N LEU A 1 -25.70 8.47 -33.78
CA LEU A 1 -25.91 9.57 -34.74
C LEU A 1 -26.06 9.01 -36.15
N THR A 2 -26.73 9.69 -37.08
CA THR A 2 -26.58 9.40 -38.52
C THR A 2 -25.15 9.73 -38.94
N ALA A 3 -24.51 8.83 -39.70
CA ALA A 3 -23.12 9.03 -40.13
C ALA A 3 -23.00 10.30 -40.99
N SER A 4 -22.15 11.22 -40.54
CA SER A 4 -21.69 12.41 -41.27
C SER A 4 -20.81 12.03 -42.47
N PHE A 5 -20.08 10.92 -42.36
CA PHE A 5 -19.16 10.42 -43.40
C PHE A 5 -19.39 8.94 -43.70
N THR A 6 -19.48 8.60 -44.99
CA THR A 6 -19.60 7.21 -45.47
C THR A 6 -18.26 6.61 -45.93
N ALA A 7 -17.20 7.42 -45.94
CA ALA A 7 -15.84 7.04 -46.27
C ALA A 7 -14.89 7.35 -45.10
N SER A 8 -13.72 6.71 -45.07
CA SER A 8 -12.64 7.13 -44.16
C SER A 8 -12.07 8.47 -44.61
N LEU A 9 -11.55 9.25 -43.66
CA LEU A 9 -10.96 10.55 -43.90
C LEU A 9 -9.51 10.57 -43.42
N THR A 10 -8.62 11.09 -44.26
CA THR A 10 -7.26 11.43 -43.87
C THR A 10 -7.01 12.88 -44.21
N ILE A 11 -6.58 13.67 -43.23
CA ILE A 11 -6.13 15.04 -43.41
C ILE A 11 -4.62 15.04 -43.17
N ASN A 12 -3.87 15.49 -44.17
CA ASN A 12 -2.43 15.69 -44.06
C ASN A 12 -2.15 17.18 -44.20
N GLY A 13 -1.66 17.78 -43.13
CA GLY A 13 -1.02 19.07 -43.16
C GLY A 13 0.30 19.02 -43.92
N ASP A 14 0.79 20.19 -44.29
CA ASP A 14 2.14 20.33 -44.82
C ASP A 14 3.14 20.61 -43.69
N ALA A 15 4.19 21.41 -43.92
CA ALA A 15 5.18 21.72 -42.88
C ALA A 15 4.93 23.09 -42.21
N ASP A 16 3.83 23.75 -42.57
CA ASP A 16 3.35 24.98 -41.94
C ASP A 16 2.44 24.65 -40.74
N ASN A 17 1.95 25.66 -40.02
CA ASN A 17 1.08 25.43 -38.86
C ASN A 17 -0.36 25.14 -39.32
N ASP A 18 -0.70 23.87 -39.51
CA ASP A 18 -2.06 23.45 -39.81
C ASP A 18 -2.88 23.22 -38.55
N THR A 19 -4.15 23.64 -38.59
CA THR A 19 -5.09 23.46 -37.48
C THR A 19 -6.40 22.85 -37.97
N VAL A 20 -6.80 21.74 -37.35
CA VAL A 20 -8.12 21.13 -37.54
C VAL A 20 -9.01 21.42 -36.33
N ASN A 21 -10.19 21.98 -36.59
CA ASN A 21 -11.18 22.28 -35.54
C ASN A 21 -12.45 21.44 -35.72
N ALA A 22 -12.73 20.55 -34.79
CA ALA A 22 -13.98 19.82 -34.68
C ALA A 22 -14.96 20.60 -33.79
N ASN A 23 -15.77 21.46 -34.42
CA ASN A 23 -16.75 22.33 -33.75
C ASN A 23 -18.19 21.77 -33.73
N ALA A 24 -18.38 20.56 -34.29
CA ALA A 24 -19.67 19.88 -34.33
C ALA A 24 -19.42 18.36 -34.31
N SER A 25 -20.33 17.58 -33.74
CA SER A 25 -20.17 16.13 -33.65
C SER A 25 -20.06 15.50 -35.02
N VAL A 26 -19.05 14.66 -35.18
CA VAL A 26 -18.75 13.95 -36.43
C VAL A 26 -18.92 12.46 -36.18
N SER A 27 -19.70 11.80 -37.02
CA SER A 27 -19.87 10.35 -36.96
C SER A 27 -19.49 9.73 -38.30
N PHE A 28 -18.64 8.72 -38.27
CA PHE A 28 -18.25 7.92 -39.42
C PHE A 28 -19.08 6.64 -39.47
N ALA A 29 -19.41 6.18 -40.69
CA ALA A 29 -20.08 4.91 -40.88
C ALA A 29 -19.25 3.73 -40.33
N SER A 30 -19.91 2.63 -40.00
CA SER A 30 -19.26 1.43 -39.45
C SER A 30 -18.02 1.01 -40.26
N GLY A 31 -16.91 0.77 -39.57
CA GLY A 31 -15.63 0.37 -40.17
C GLY A 31 -14.87 1.50 -40.89
N LYS A 32 -15.31 2.76 -40.78
CA LYS A 32 -14.59 3.91 -41.31
C LYS A 32 -13.78 4.60 -40.22
N THR A 33 -12.67 5.20 -40.63
CA THR A 33 -11.65 5.77 -39.74
C THR A 33 -11.42 7.23 -40.06
N ILE A 34 -10.86 7.95 -39.10
CA ILE A 34 -10.33 9.30 -39.29
C ILE A 34 -8.86 9.34 -38.86
N THR A 35 -8.02 9.97 -39.67
CA THR A 35 -6.62 10.25 -39.37
C THR A 35 -6.35 11.71 -39.63
N LEU A 36 -5.84 12.42 -38.62
CA LEU A 36 -5.48 13.82 -38.69
C LEU A 36 -3.97 13.91 -38.46
N ASN A 37 -3.22 14.34 -39.47
CA ASN A 37 -1.77 14.56 -39.41
C ASN A 37 -1.52 16.06 -39.58
N VAL A 38 -1.60 16.84 -38.52
CA VAL A 38 -1.52 18.31 -38.53
C VAL A 38 -0.91 18.81 -37.21
N GLU A 39 -0.45 20.05 -37.13
CA GLU A 39 0.25 20.57 -35.96
C GLU A 39 -0.68 20.74 -34.76
N THR A 40 -1.93 21.14 -34.98
CA THR A 40 -2.92 21.36 -33.91
C THR A 40 -4.28 20.75 -34.23
N ILE A 41 -4.82 19.99 -33.28
CA ILE A 41 -6.18 19.44 -33.36
C ILE A 41 -7.00 19.96 -32.18
N ASN A 42 -8.15 20.55 -32.46
CA ASN A 42 -9.08 21.03 -31.45
C ASN A 42 -10.40 20.26 -31.53
N VAL A 43 -10.76 19.58 -30.45
CA VAL A 43 -12.07 18.92 -30.28
C VAL A 43 -12.85 19.70 -29.22
N ALA A 44 -13.84 20.47 -29.68
CA ALA A 44 -14.55 21.42 -28.83
C ALA A 44 -15.47 20.74 -27.80
N SER A 45 -15.82 21.49 -26.75
CA SER A 45 -16.76 21.06 -25.71
C SER A 45 -18.07 20.49 -26.24
N SER A 46 -18.59 19.46 -25.59
CA SER A 46 -19.87 18.81 -25.91
C SER A 46 -19.95 18.20 -27.31
N ILE A 47 -18.79 18.00 -27.95
CA ILE A 47 -18.67 17.35 -29.25
C ILE A 47 -18.28 15.90 -29.05
N THR A 48 -18.82 15.03 -29.90
CA THR A 48 -18.42 13.63 -29.98
C THR A 48 -17.87 13.35 -31.36
N MET A 49 -16.68 12.75 -31.43
CA MET A 49 -16.13 12.18 -32.66
C MET A 49 -16.26 10.67 -32.61
N THR A 50 -17.07 10.08 -33.48
CA THR A 50 -17.29 8.63 -33.50
C THR A 50 -16.73 8.03 -34.79
N ALA A 51 -15.81 7.07 -34.66
CA ALA A 51 -15.28 6.30 -35.79
C ALA A 51 -14.87 4.88 -35.34
N ALA A 52 -14.56 4.00 -36.28
CA ALA A 52 -13.99 2.69 -35.96
C ALA A 52 -12.49 2.77 -35.56
N GLY A 53 -11.84 3.87 -35.93
CA GLY A 53 -10.46 4.19 -35.56
C GLY A 53 -10.27 5.70 -35.67
N ILE A 54 -9.67 6.29 -34.64
CA ILE A 54 -9.37 7.73 -34.55
C ILE A 54 -7.87 7.84 -34.32
N ALA A 55 -7.15 8.46 -35.25
CA ALA A 55 -5.72 8.70 -35.12
C ALA A 55 -5.43 10.21 -35.18
N PHE A 56 -4.93 10.77 -34.08
CA PHE A 56 -4.58 12.18 -33.95
C PHE A 56 -3.06 12.31 -33.84
N ASN A 57 -2.41 12.64 -34.95
CA ASN A 57 -0.98 12.82 -35.02
C ASN A 57 -0.67 14.30 -35.13
N ALA A 58 -0.21 14.90 -34.03
CA ALA A 58 -0.10 16.34 -33.88
C ALA A 58 0.99 16.77 -32.90
N VAL A 59 1.33 18.05 -32.90
CA VAL A 59 2.15 18.60 -31.81
C VAL A 59 1.27 18.81 -30.58
N GLU A 60 0.12 19.47 -30.78
CA GLU A 60 -0.82 19.81 -29.72
C GLU A 60 -2.23 19.29 -30.05
N VAL A 61 -2.86 18.62 -29.07
CA VAL A 61 -4.28 18.24 -29.13
C VAL A 61 -5.01 18.90 -27.97
N ASN A 62 -6.01 19.72 -28.28
CA ASN A 62 -6.92 20.31 -27.31
C ASN A 62 -8.21 19.48 -27.27
N LEU A 63 -8.35 18.66 -26.23
CA LEU A 63 -9.43 17.71 -26.05
C LEU A 63 -10.42 18.21 -24.97
N ASP A 64 -11.57 18.70 -25.42
CA ASP A 64 -12.69 19.10 -24.57
C ASP A 64 -13.92 18.20 -24.81
N GLY A 65 -14.04 17.63 -26.02
CA GLY A 65 -15.06 16.62 -26.36
C GLY A 65 -14.56 15.17 -26.26
N ASP A 66 -15.44 14.24 -26.63
CA ASP A 66 -15.28 12.78 -26.49
C ASP A 66 -14.86 12.11 -27.81
N LEU A 67 -13.90 11.17 -27.76
CA LEU A 67 -13.49 10.31 -28.88
C LEU A 67 -14.06 8.90 -28.73
N VAL A 68 -15.21 8.66 -29.35
CA VAL A 68 -15.86 7.35 -29.29
C VAL A 68 -15.29 6.42 -30.35
N SER A 69 -14.27 5.66 -29.97
CA SER A 69 -13.65 4.59 -30.78
C SER A 69 -13.14 3.46 -29.88
N SER A 70 -13.10 2.24 -30.39
CA SER A 70 -12.40 1.13 -29.72
C SER A 70 -10.89 1.09 -30.05
N ASN A 71 -10.43 2.08 -30.82
CA ASN A 71 -9.06 2.21 -31.30
C ASN A 71 -8.78 3.71 -31.48
N VAL A 72 -8.38 4.36 -30.40
CA VAL A 72 -7.83 5.72 -30.39
C VAL A 72 -6.31 5.58 -30.39
N SER A 73 -5.61 6.45 -31.13
CA SER A 73 -4.15 6.47 -31.15
C SER A 73 -3.63 7.86 -31.51
N GLY A 74 -2.38 8.15 -31.21
CA GLY A 74 -1.72 9.37 -31.67
C GLY A 74 -0.22 9.40 -31.41
N ASP A 75 0.40 10.52 -31.76
CA ASP A 75 1.78 10.85 -31.42
C ASP A 75 1.91 12.24 -30.78
N ALA A 76 0.83 12.72 -30.14
CA ALA A 76 0.74 14.07 -29.62
C ALA A 76 1.81 14.36 -28.57
N THR A 77 2.59 15.43 -28.76
CA THR A 77 3.59 15.83 -27.75
C THR A 77 2.93 16.46 -26.53
N THR A 78 1.82 17.16 -26.74
CA THR A 78 1.00 17.76 -25.68
C THR A 78 -0.47 17.49 -25.95
N VAL A 79 -1.18 17.01 -24.94
CA VAL A 79 -2.64 16.89 -24.95
C VAL A 79 -3.18 17.75 -23.81
N ASN A 80 -4.05 18.71 -24.12
CA ASN A 80 -4.71 19.55 -23.13
C ASN A 80 -6.15 19.05 -22.96
N VAL A 81 -6.46 18.51 -21.79
CA VAL A 81 -7.80 18.10 -21.40
C VAL A 81 -8.50 19.29 -20.75
N LEU A 82 -9.36 19.98 -21.50
CA LEU A 82 -9.79 21.35 -21.20
C LEU A 82 -10.97 21.50 -20.23
N GLY A 83 -11.54 20.40 -19.75
CA GLY A 83 -12.57 20.39 -18.72
C GLY A 83 -13.48 19.17 -18.84
N SER A 84 -14.00 18.67 -17.71
CA SER A 84 -14.81 17.45 -17.75
C SER A 84 -16.25 17.66 -18.22
N ALA A 85 -16.78 18.88 -18.09
CA ALA A 85 -18.14 19.22 -18.55
C ALA A 85 -18.30 19.12 -20.08
N GLY A 86 -17.19 19.16 -20.83
CA GLY A 86 -17.20 19.03 -22.29
C GLY A 86 -17.31 17.59 -22.80
N GLY A 87 -17.10 16.60 -21.94
CA GLY A 87 -17.10 15.18 -22.32
C GLY A 87 -15.72 14.60 -22.62
N ALA A 88 -14.63 15.34 -22.38
CA ALA A 88 -13.28 14.81 -22.52
C ALA A 88 -13.05 13.60 -21.59
N ASP A 89 -12.50 12.52 -22.17
CA ASP A 89 -12.05 11.33 -21.45
C ASP A 89 -10.52 11.36 -21.30
N ILE A 90 -10.03 10.98 -20.12
CA ILE A 90 -8.59 10.88 -19.86
C ILE A 90 -7.98 9.70 -20.61
N GLN A 91 -8.74 8.61 -20.83
CA GLN A 91 -8.24 7.48 -21.63
C GLN A 91 -7.93 7.92 -23.06
N ASP A 92 -8.81 8.72 -23.67
CA ASP A 92 -8.57 9.29 -25.00
C ASP A 92 -7.29 10.13 -25.05
N ALA A 93 -7.03 10.90 -23.99
CA ALA A 93 -5.83 11.71 -23.90
C ALA A 93 -4.54 10.86 -23.77
N VAL A 94 -4.61 9.75 -23.03
CA VAL A 94 -3.52 8.76 -22.95
C VAL A 94 -3.25 8.16 -24.32
N ASP A 95 -4.30 7.67 -24.99
CA ASP A 95 -4.20 6.98 -26.27
C ASP A 95 -3.69 7.90 -27.40
N VAL A 96 -3.99 9.20 -27.32
CA VAL A 96 -3.53 10.21 -28.29
C VAL A 96 -2.10 10.70 -28.02
N ALA A 97 -1.66 10.69 -26.76
CA ALA A 97 -0.34 11.17 -26.40
C ALA A 97 0.76 10.23 -26.94
N GLY A 98 1.78 10.82 -27.55
CA GLY A 98 2.97 10.07 -27.95
C GLY A 98 3.86 9.71 -26.75
N THR A 99 4.84 8.83 -26.97
CA THR A 99 5.86 8.49 -25.97
C THR A 99 6.59 9.73 -25.46
N GLY A 100 6.60 9.91 -24.14
CA GLY A 100 7.15 11.10 -23.45
C GLY A 100 6.21 12.32 -23.49
N GLY A 101 4.98 12.15 -23.99
CA GLY A 101 3.98 13.21 -24.11
C GLY A 101 3.48 13.73 -22.77
N ILE A 102 3.03 14.98 -22.78
CA ILE A 102 2.48 15.67 -21.61
C ILE A 102 0.97 15.80 -21.77
N ILE A 103 0.21 15.36 -20.77
CA ILE A 103 -1.24 15.49 -20.71
C ILE A 103 -1.57 16.52 -19.61
N ASN A 104 -1.96 17.73 -19.99
CA ASN A 104 -2.38 18.76 -19.05
C ASN A 104 -3.87 18.61 -18.76
N VAL A 105 -4.24 18.40 -17.49
CA VAL A 105 -5.63 18.21 -17.07
C VAL A 105 -6.12 19.44 -16.33
N ALA A 106 -7.09 20.13 -16.92
CA ALA A 106 -7.72 21.30 -16.32
C ALA A 106 -8.58 20.91 -15.10
N ALA A 107 -9.03 21.93 -14.34
CA ALA A 107 -9.97 21.71 -13.24
C ALA A 107 -11.25 21.02 -13.71
N GLY A 108 -11.69 19.99 -12.99
CA GLY A 108 -12.86 19.19 -13.36
C GLY A 108 -12.90 17.83 -12.66
N ILE A 109 -14.03 17.14 -12.85
CA ILE A 109 -14.26 15.77 -12.37
C ILE A 109 -14.39 14.86 -13.59
N TYR A 110 -13.37 14.05 -13.84
CA TYR A 110 -13.26 13.18 -15.00
C TYR A 110 -13.61 11.75 -14.61
N HIS A 111 -14.61 11.19 -15.29
CA HIS A 111 -15.07 9.83 -15.03
C HIS A 111 -14.63 8.90 -16.15
N THR A 112 -13.88 7.85 -15.80
CA THR A 112 -13.58 6.76 -16.73
C THR A 112 -14.61 5.64 -16.56
N THR A 113 -15.23 5.19 -17.66
CA THR A 113 -16.29 4.16 -17.60
C THR A 113 -15.76 2.77 -17.19
N GLY A 114 -14.45 2.57 -17.25
CA GLY A 114 -13.74 1.41 -16.74
C GLY A 114 -12.46 1.82 -16.00
N THR A 115 -11.52 0.88 -15.90
CA THR A 115 -10.16 1.17 -15.42
C THR A 115 -9.47 2.11 -16.41
N LEU A 116 -8.90 3.20 -15.92
CA LEU A 116 -7.99 4.03 -16.70
C LEU A 116 -6.69 3.25 -16.91
N ASN A 117 -6.36 2.90 -18.14
CA ASN A 117 -5.12 2.22 -18.48
C ASN A 117 -4.12 3.26 -18.97
N ILE A 118 -2.99 3.35 -18.26
CA ILE A 118 -1.85 4.14 -18.68
C ILE A 118 -0.81 3.16 -19.23
N ASP A 119 -0.99 2.82 -20.49
CA ASP A 119 -0.16 1.93 -21.29
C ASP A 119 0.77 2.67 -22.26
N GLU A 120 0.78 4.00 -22.16
CA GLU A 120 1.75 4.89 -22.81
C GLU A 120 2.68 5.56 -21.78
N SER A 121 3.92 5.80 -22.18
CA SER A 121 4.92 6.50 -21.36
C SER A 121 4.61 8.01 -21.34
N VAL A 122 3.78 8.48 -20.41
CA VAL A 122 3.28 9.87 -20.41
C VAL A 122 3.38 10.56 -19.05
N SER A 123 3.31 11.89 -19.06
CA SER A 123 3.14 12.70 -17.84
C SER A 123 1.76 13.32 -17.79
N ILE A 124 0.91 12.87 -16.85
CA ILE A 124 -0.42 13.42 -16.60
C ILE A 124 -0.33 14.47 -15.48
N LEU A 125 -0.53 15.72 -15.86
CA LEU A 125 -0.35 16.90 -15.01
C LEU A 125 -1.71 17.54 -14.70
N GLY A 126 -2.30 17.19 -13.56
CA GLY A 126 -3.48 17.84 -13.04
C GLY A 126 -3.20 19.26 -12.57
N ALA A 127 -4.16 20.16 -12.77
CA ALA A 127 -4.11 21.55 -12.32
C ALA A 127 -4.02 21.71 -10.78
N GLY A 128 -4.21 20.63 -10.02
CA GLY A 128 -4.08 20.58 -8.57
C GLY A 128 -5.07 19.63 -7.94
N LYS A 129 -4.63 18.89 -6.90
CA LYS A 129 -5.47 17.92 -6.18
C LYS A 129 -6.72 18.53 -5.52
N ASP A 130 -6.78 19.84 -5.36
CA ASP A 130 -7.98 20.50 -4.82
C ASP A 130 -9.06 20.76 -5.89
N VAL A 131 -8.73 20.63 -7.18
CA VAL A 131 -9.60 21.04 -8.30
C VAL A 131 -9.72 20.02 -9.44
N VAL A 132 -8.89 18.97 -9.44
CA VAL A 132 -8.94 17.87 -10.41
C VAL A 132 -9.28 16.57 -9.69
N GLU A 133 -10.32 15.89 -10.17
CA GLU A 133 -10.66 14.54 -9.75
C GLU A 133 -10.64 13.59 -10.95
N ILE A 134 -9.87 12.50 -10.84
CA ILE A 134 -9.86 11.41 -11.83
C ILE A 134 -10.47 10.19 -11.15
N ARG A 135 -11.67 9.82 -11.58
CA ARG A 135 -12.51 8.83 -10.91
C ARG A 135 -12.89 7.70 -11.85
N LYS A 136 -12.79 6.46 -11.41
CA LYS A 136 -13.50 5.35 -12.05
C LYS A 136 -15.00 5.48 -11.77
N ALA A 137 -15.83 5.40 -12.81
CA ALA A 137 -17.27 5.51 -12.69
C ALA A 137 -17.85 4.37 -11.83
N GLY A 138 -18.89 4.69 -11.05
CA GLY A 138 -19.52 3.76 -10.10
C GLY A 138 -18.68 3.48 -8.85
N ALA A 139 -18.91 2.31 -8.24
CA ALA A 139 -18.24 1.87 -7.00
C ALA A 139 -17.35 0.64 -7.27
N PRO A 140 -16.34 0.35 -6.42
CA PRO A 140 -15.56 -0.87 -6.52
C PRO A 140 -16.46 -2.11 -6.57
N THR A 141 -16.21 -3.01 -7.52
CA THR A 141 -17.03 -4.21 -7.71
C THR A 141 -16.55 -5.41 -6.88
N ASN A 142 -15.30 -5.37 -6.40
CA ASN A 142 -14.68 -6.39 -5.57
C ASN A 142 -13.40 -5.85 -4.90
N ASN A 143 -12.80 -6.66 -4.04
CA ASN A 143 -11.58 -6.30 -3.31
C ASN A 143 -10.40 -5.85 -4.19
N PHE A 144 -10.31 -6.37 -5.41
CA PHE A 144 -9.17 -6.20 -6.31
C PHE A 144 -9.53 -5.38 -7.56
N ASP A 145 -10.69 -4.72 -7.57
CA ASP A 145 -11.07 -3.84 -8.66
C ASP A 145 -10.09 -2.65 -8.74
N ILE A 146 -9.65 -2.28 -9.94
CA ILE A 146 -8.60 -1.28 -10.13
C ILE A 146 -9.20 -0.02 -10.76
N ALA A 147 -8.95 1.15 -10.17
CA ALA A 147 -9.35 2.42 -10.76
C ALA A 147 -8.37 2.86 -11.87
N ILE A 148 -7.07 2.82 -11.59
CA ILE A 148 -5.99 3.20 -12.50
C ILE A 148 -4.95 2.09 -12.58
N ASN A 149 -4.65 1.63 -13.79
CA ASN A 149 -3.65 0.60 -14.07
C ASN A 149 -2.50 1.21 -14.89
N ILE A 150 -1.29 1.18 -14.35
CA ILE A 150 -0.08 1.70 -15.01
C ILE A 150 0.77 0.51 -15.46
N SER A 151 0.87 0.31 -16.77
CA SER A 151 1.65 -0.77 -17.37
C SER A 151 2.81 -0.28 -18.23
N ALA A 152 2.85 1.01 -18.58
CA ALA A 152 3.98 1.62 -19.26
C ALA A 152 4.99 2.24 -18.29
N ASN A 153 6.27 2.10 -18.64
CA ASN A 153 7.36 2.71 -17.88
C ASN A 153 7.41 4.23 -18.08
N ASN A 154 8.06 4.93 -17.15
CA ASN A 154 8.28 6.39 -17.19
C ASN A 154 6.96 7.19 -17.19
N VAL A 155 6.04 6.78 -16.32
CA VAL A 155 4.76 7.46 -16.13
C VAL A 155 4.84 8.40 -14.94
N THR A 156 4.37 9.63 -15.12
CA THR A 156 4.17 10.58 -14.02
C THR A 156 2.68 10.91 -13.91
N LEU A 157 2.12 10.84 -12.71
CA LEU A 157 0.78 11.31 -12.40
C LEU A 157 0.85 12.29 -11.23
N THR A 158 0.37 13.51 -11.44
CA THR A 158 0.44 14.56 -10.42
C THR A 158 -0.77 15.46 -10.37
N GLY A 159 -1.03 16.04 -9.19
CA GLY A 159 -1.94 17.17 -9.04
C GLY A 159 -3.42 16.82 -9.21
N ALA A 160 -3.85 15.67 -8.71
CA ALA A 160 -5.24 15.21 -8.80
C ALA A 160 -5.68 14.41 -7.56
N GLN A 161 -6.99 14.35 -7.32
CA GLN A 161 -7.60 13.33 -6.47
C GLN A 161 -7.89 12.09 -7.30
N LEU A 162 -7.61 10.91 -6.75
CA LEU A 162 -7.79 9.63 -7.43
C LEU A 162 -8.75 8.74 -6.63
N GLY A 163 -9.56 7.94 -7.32
CA GLY A 163 -10.43 6.95 -6.69
C GLY A 163 -11.62 6.56 -7.54
N TRP A 164 -12.77 6.32 -6.91
CA TRP A 164 -14.04 6.05 -7.59
C TRP A 164 -15.00 7.21 -7.44
N GLU A 165 -15.97 7.26 -8.34
CA GLU A 165 -17.10 8.20 -8.28
C GLU A 165 -17.98 7.94 -7.06
N THR A 166 -18.20 6.67 -6.73
CA THR A 166 -19.12 6.27 -5.66
C THR A 166 -18.41 5.41 -4.63
N HIS A 167 -18.40 5.86 -3.38
CA HIS A 167 -18.04 5.05 -2.23
C HIS A 167 -19.21 4.96 -1.24
N THR A 168 -19.42 3.76 -0.72
CA THR A 168 -20.46 3.45 0.26
C THR A 168 -19.86 2.61 1.37
N SER A 169 -20.48 2.60 2.55
CA SER A 169 -20.06 1.72 3.64
C SER A 169 -20.09 0.22 3.29
N THR A 170 -20.79 -0.18 2.23
CA THR A 170 -20.81 -1.58 1.75
C THR A 170 -19.60 -1.95 0.90
N THR A 171 -18.91 -0.94 0.38
CA THR A 171 -17.71 -1.08 -0.46
C THR A 171 -16.45 -0.60 0.24
N ASP A 172 -16.53 -0.23 1.53
CA ASP A 172 -15.35 0.04 2.35
C ASP A 172 -14.38 -1.15 2.23
N TYR A 173 -13.08 -0.84 2.17
CA TYR A 173 -12.01 -1.84 2.11
C TYR A 173 -11.90 -2.61 0.78
N GLN A 174 -12.56 -2.11 -0.26
CA GLN A 174 -12.50 -2.67 -1.61
C GLN A 174 -11.74 -1.76 -2.57
N GLY A 175 -11.14 -2.38 -3.58
CA GLY A 175 -10.50 -1.72 -4.71
C GLY A 175 -9.09 -1.17 -4.45
N TYR A 176 -8.29 -1.18 -5.50
CA TYR A 176 -7.00 -0.50 -5.60
C TYR A 176 -7.12 0.78 -6.41
N VAL A 177 -6.72 1.92 -5.86
CA VAL A 177 -6.80 3.20 -6.59
C VAL A 177 -5.80 3.18 -7.75
N VAL A 178 -4.52 2.98 -7.44
CA VAL A 178 -3.44 2.83 -8.41
C VAL A 178 -2.83 1.43 -8.27
N TYR A 179 -2.76 0.72 -9.38
CA TYR A 179 -1.97 -0.49 -9.54
C TYR A 179 -0.90 -0.24 -10.58
N THR A 180 0.36 -0.55 -10.27
CA THR A 180 1.48 -0.41 -11.22
C THR A 180 2.39 -1.64 -11.25
N THR A 181 2.77 -2.05 -12.46
CA THR A 181 3.85 -3.03 -12.70
C THR A 181 5.03 -2.41 -13.43
N ALA A 182 5.02 -1.08 -13.58
CA ALA A 182 5.90 -0.36 -14.49
C ALA A 182 7.04 0.35 -13.76
N ASP A 183 8.22 0.31 -14.36
CA ASP A 183 9.40 0.98 -13.86
C ASP A 183 9.32 2.50 -14.04
N ASN A 184 9.93 3.25 -13.13
CA ASN A 184 9.97 4.71 -13.15
C ASN A 184 8.56 5.34 -13.12
N THR A 185 7.68 4.78 -12.28
CA THR A 185 6.37 5.38 -11.99
C THR A 185 6.54 6.47 -10.93
N THR A 186 6.06 7.68 -11.19
CA THR A 186 6.04 8.80 -10.21
C THR A 186 4.60 9.20 -9.90
N LEU A 187 4.21 9.08 -8.63
CA LEU A 187 2.92 9.48 -8.08
C LEU A 187 3.16 10.66 -7.14
N ASN A 188 2.89 11.89 -7.58
CA ASN A 188 3.31 13.11 -6.88
C ASN A 188 2.16 14.08 -6.61
N ASN A 189 2.07 14.66 -5.41
CA ASN A 189 1.05 15.69 -5.10
C ASN A 189 -0.39 15.22 -5.40
N LEU A 190 -0.72 14.03 -4.91
CA LEU A 190 -2.02 13.39 -5.08
C LEU A 190 -2.84 13.43 -3.77
N LEU A 191 -4.15 13.26 -3.90
CA LEU A 191 -5.04 12.99 -2.77
C LEU A 191 -5.72 11.63 -2.96
N PHE A 192 -5.57 10.78 -1.95
CA PHE A 192 -6.32 9.54 -1.79
C PHE A 192 -7.22 9.70 -0.56
N GLY A 193 -8.45 10.20 -0.76
CA GLY A 193 -9.30 10.70 0.34
C GLY A 193 -10.60 9.92 0.57
N ASP A 194 -10.63 8.62 0.30
CA ASP A 194 -11.83 7.79 0.47
C ASP A 194 -11.47 6.43 1.09
N ASN A 195 -12.46 5.54 1.23
CA ASN A 195 -12.28 4.24 1.85
C ASN A 195 -11.90 3.19 0.81
N TYR A 196 -10.65 2.74 0.86
CA TYR A 196 -10.06 1.85 -0.13
C TYR A 196 -9.59 0.53 0.46
N ARG A 197 -9.30 -0.44 -0.39
CA ARG A 197 -8.43 -1.54 0.05
C ARG A 197 -7.00 -1.04 0.23
N SER A 198 -6.47 -0.39 -0.81
CA SER A 198 -5.14 0.23 -0.87
C SER A 198 -5.15 1.37 -1.88
N ALA A 199 -4.36 2.41 -1.63
CA ALA A 199 -4.21 3.52 -2.56
C ALA A 199 -3.20 3.17 -3.66
N VAL A 200 -2.04 2.66 -3.29
CA VAL A 200 -0.97 2.30 -4.23
C VAL A 200 -0.59 0.84 -4.02
N VAL A 201 -0.79 0.04 -5.06
CA VAL A 201 -0.29 -1.33 -5.13
C VAL A 201 0.74 -1.41 -6.25
N PHE A 202 1.93 -1.89 -5.95
CA PHE A 202 2.99 -2.04 -6.95
C PHE A 202 3.53 -3.46 -6.99
N GLU A 203 3.82 -3.96 -8.20
CA GLU A 203 4.31 -5.32 -8.41
C GLU A 203 5.54 -5.32 -9.32
N GLY A 204 6.72 -5.64 -8.78
CA GLY A 204 7.98 -5.69 -9.53
C GLY A 204 8.44 -4.35 -10.13
N ALA A 205 7.79 -3.24 -9.78
CA ALA A 205 8.07 -1.91 -10.31
C ALA A 205 9.33 -1.30 -9.65
N ASN A 206 10.38 -1.08 -10.43
CA ASN A 206 11.59 -0.42 -9.96
C ASN A 206 11.46 1.10 -10.05
N ASN A 207 12.15 1.81 -9.16
CA ASN A 207 12.18 3.27 -9.14
C ASN A 207 10.77 3.89 -9.00
N LEU A 208 9.88 3.25 -8.23
CA LEU A 208 8.59 3.84 -7.87
C LEU A 208 8.82 5.03 -6.94
N GLU A 209 8.31 6.21 -7.31
CA GLU A 209 8.22 7.35 -6.41
C GLU A 209 6.77 7.60 -6.00
N VAL A 210 6.53 7.71 -4.69
CA VAL A 210 5.29 8.23 -4.13
C VAL A 210 5.63 9.40 -3.23
N SER A 211 5.25 10.61 -3.65
CA SER A 211 5.69 11.83 -2.96
C SER A 211 4.66 12.94 -2.86
N ASP A 212 4.84 13.81 -1.85
CA ASP A 212 4.06 15.04 -1.65
C ASP A 212 2.53 14.81 -1.60
N SER A 213 2.09 13.57 -1.30
CA SER A 213 0.70 13.13 -1.40
C SER A 213 0.03 13.00 -0.03
N ILE A 214 -1.30 13.06 -0.02
CA ILE A 214 -2.12 12.94 1.19
C ILE A 214 -2.96 11.66 1.10
N PHE A 215 -2.96 10.89 2.18
CA PHE A 215 -3.76 9.68 2.38
C PHE A 215 -4.73 9.92 3.55
N GLU A 216 -6.02 9.76 3.29
CA GLU A 216 -7.12 10.04 4.21
C GLU A 216 -8.24 9.02 4.00
N GLY A 217 -9.06 8.79 5.03
CA GLY A 217 -10.17 7.83 4.96
C GLY A 217 -9.84 6.53 5.68
N LYS A 218 -10.37 5.40 5.19
CA LYS A 218 -10.22 4.09 5.83
C LYS A 218 -9.69 3.03 4.88
N TYR A 219 -8.69 2.29 5.33
CA TYR A 219 -7.93 1.39 4.48
C TYR A 219 -8.03 -0.05 4.97
N GLY A 220 -8.42 -0.93 4.06
CA GLY A 220 -8.60 -2.34 4.36
C GLY A 220 -7.27 -3.04 4.63
N ARG A 221 -6.25 -2.57 3.89
CA ARG A 221 -4.84 -2.99 3.91
C ARG A 221 -3.96 -1.75 4.10
N ALA A 222 -2.65 -1.91 3.89
CA ALA A 222 -1.75 -0.77 3.84
C ALA A 222 -2.10 0.19 2.69
N ALA A 223 -1.83 1.48 2.90
CA ALA A 223 -2.08 2.52 1.90
C ALA A 223 -1.18 2.37 0.69
N ILE A 224 0.11 2.13 0.94
CA ILE A 224 1.12 1.79 -0.07
C ILE A 224 1.63 0.38 0.23
N ARG A 225 1.54 -0.52 -0.76
CA ARG A 225 2.00 -1.89 -0.60
C ARG A 225 2.52 -2.52 -1.88
N ASP A 226 3.38 -3.50 -1.74
CA ASP A 226 3.65 -4.42 -2.84
C ASP A 226 2.49 -5.39 -3.04
N GLY A 227 2.33 -5.96 -4.24
CA GLY A 227 1.31 -6.97 -4.54
C GLY A 227 1.81 -8.42 -4.45
N ASP A 228 1.06 -9.36 -5.03
CA ASP A 228 1.33 -10.80 -4.87
C ASP A 228 2.55 -11.25 -5.67
N SER A 229 2.90 -10.53 -6.74
CA SER A 229 4.11 -10.77 -7.54
C SER A 229 5.37 -10.11 -6.98
N GLY A 230 5.28 -9.52 -5.78
CA GLY A 230 6.42 -8.97 -5.05
C GLY A 230 6.70 -7.50 -5.30
N SER A 231 7.69 -7.00 -4.57
CA SER A 231 8.14 -5.63 -4.64
C SER A 231 9.15 -5.42 -5.79
N GLY A 232 9.50 -4.18 -6.09
CA GLY A 232 10.64 -3.82 -6.93
C GLY A 232 11.74 -3.11 -6.12
N GLU A 233 12.81 -2.71 -6.80
CA GLU A 233 13.98 -2.07 -6.21
C GLU A 233 13.91 -0.53 -6.32
N ASN A 234 14.63 0.15 -5.43
CA ASN A 234 14.83 1.60 -5.42
C ASN A 234 13.54 2.44 -5.34
N PHE A 235 12.54 2.01 -4.56
CA PHE A 235 11.38 2.86 -4.32
C PHE A 235 11.74 4.08 -3.47
N LEU A 236 11.01 5.18 -3.64
CA LEU A 236 11.09 6.39 -2.84
C LEU A 236 9.70 6.78 -2.36
N ILE A 237 9.46 6.67 -1.06
CA ILE A 237 8.21 7.11 -0.42
C ILE A 237 8.56 8.32 0.46
N THR A 238 8.20 9.53 0.02
CA THR A 238 8.70 10.74 0.70
C THR A 238 7.76 11.93 0.73
N ARG A 239 7.82 12.72 1.81
CA ARG A 239 7.00 13.95 1.98
C ARG A 239 5.50 13.71 1.87
N ASN A 240 5.05 12.49 2.17
CA ASN A 240 3.63 12.17 2.23
C ASN A 240 3.07 12.46 3.61
N GLU A 241 1.76 12.68 3.66
CA GLU A 241 1.00 12.82 4.88
C GLU A 241 -0.07 11.72 4.95
N PHE A 242 0.05 10.87 5.96
CA PHE A 242 -0.86 9.75 6.23
C PHE A 242 -1.75 10.13 7.42
N ARG A 243 -3.05 10.16 7.20
CA ARG A 243 -4.12 10.52 8.16
C ARG A 243 -5.28 9.52 8.12
N GLU A 244 -5.06 8.37 7.51
CA GLU A 244 -6.03 7.31 7.33
C GLU A 244 -6.09 6.35 8.53
N ASP A 245 -7.23 5.69 8.70
CA ASP A 245 -7.42 4.58 9.63
C ASP A 245 -7.23 3.25 8.93
N HIS A 246 -6.67 2.25 9.61
CA HIS A 246 -6.48 0.92 9.05
C HIS A 246 -7.30 -0.17 9.75
N PHE A 247 -7.89 -1.05 8.93
CA PHE A 247 -8.42 -2.34 9.37
C PHE A 247 -7.29 -3.36 9.61
N ARG A 248 -6.28 -3.36 8.74
CA ARG A 248 -5.11 -4.23 8.80
C ARG A 248 -3.91 -3.58 8.11
N TRP A 249 -2.75 -3.65 8.76
CA TRP A 249 -1.48 -3.03 8.33
C TRP A 249 -1.56 -1.51 8.36
N GLY A 250 -0.49 -0.87 8.83
CA GLY A 250 -0.40 0.59 8.76
C GLY A 250 -0.12 1.09 7.34
N PRO A 251 0.30 2.35 7.19
CA PRO A 251 0.46 3.01 5.91
C PRO A 251 1.31 2.27 4.87
N ILE A 252 2.40 1.61 5.27
CA ILE A 252 3.34 0.97 4.34
C ILE A 252 3.53 -0.51 4.69
N SER A 253 3.40 -1.39 3.70
CA SER A 253 3.68 -2.82 3.81
C SER A 253 4.48 -3.35 2.62
N ILE A 254 5.63 -3.98 2.88
CA ILE A 254 6.48 -4.64 1.88
C ILE A 254 6.63 -6.12 2.23
N GLY A 255 5.97 -7.00 1.49
CA GLY A 255 6.00 -8.45 1.70
C GLY A 255 4.61 -9.09 1.80
N PRO A 256 4.55 -10.43 1.94
CA PRO A 256 3.34 -11.20 1.73
C PRO A 256 2.24 -10.86 2.74
N GLN A 257 1.03 -10.93 2.23
CA GLN A 257 -0.18 -10.35 2.82
C GLN A 257 -1.02 -11.36 3.63
N GLY A 258 -0.36 -12.27 4.35
CA GLY A 258 -0.99 -13.35 5.11
C GLY A 258 -0.68 -13.26 6.60
N THR A 259 -1.63 -13.69 7.44
CA THR A 259 -1.46 -13.80 8.90
C THR A 259 -0.36 -14.81 9.27
N PHE A 260 0.03 -15.67 8.31
CA PHE A 260 1.01 -16.75 8.42
C PHE A 260 1.65 -17.08 7.05
N GLY A 261 1.61 -16.16 6.09
CA GLY A 261 2.21 -16.38 4.78
C GLY A 261 3.72 -16.27 4.94
N GLY A 262 4.46 -17.37 4.74
CA GLY A 262 5.92 -17.33 4.78
C GLY A 262 6.46 -16.20 3.91
N PRO A 263 7.56 -15.56 4.31
CA PRO A 263 8.08 -14.39 3.61
C PRO A 263 8.24 -14.69 2.13
N ASN A 264 7.73 -13.80 1.26
CA ASN A 264 8.05 -13.86 -0.16
C ASN A 264 9.52 -13.45 -0.32
N ASN A 265 10.13 -13.76 -1.46
CA ASN A 265 11.56 -13.52 -1.67
C ASN A 265 11.79 -12.76 -2.97
N PHE A 266 11.10 -11.63 -3.09
CA PHE A 266 11.19 -10.76 -4.26
C PHE A 266 12.14 -9.61 -3.97
N ALA A 267 12.93 -9.22 -4.97
CA ALA A 267 13.92 -8.16 -4.81
C ALA A 267 13.25 -6.87 -4.32
N PHE A 268 13.81 -6.26 -3.26
CA PHE A 268 13.38 -4.93 -2.83
C PHE A 268 14.53 -4.12 -2.22
N SER A 269 14.44 -2.81 -2.42
CA SER A 269 15.28 -1.78 -1.80
C SER A 269 14.55 -0.43 -1.91
N GLY A 270 14.93 0.54 -1.07
CA GLY A 270 14.34 1.87 -1.21
C GLY A 270 14.51 2.80 -0.02
N VAL A 271 13.81 3.91 -0.08
CA VAL A 271 13.89 5.00 0.90
C VAL A 271 12.48 5.41 1.35
N ILE A 272 12.29 5.49 2.67
CA ILE A 272 11.10 6.06 3.30
C ILE A 272 11.56 7.28 4.10
N SER A 273 11.26 8.50 3.64
CA SER A 273 11.80 9.69 4.29
C SER A 273 10.88 10.90 4.31
N PHE A 274 11.00 11.74 5.33
CA PHE A 274 10.24 13.01 5.44
C PHE A 274 8.72 12.84 5.41
N ASN A 275 8.19 11.66 5.71
CA ASN A 275 6.75 11.45 5.79
C ASN A 275 6.23 11.83 7.19
N TYR A 276 4.97 12.26 7.24
CA TYR A 276 4.21 12.39 8.46
C TYR A 276 3.19 11.25 8.54
N PHE A 277 3.34 10.39 9.55
CA PHE A 277 2.43 9.28 9.82
C PHE A 277 1.57 9.62 11.03
N GLY A 278 0.42 10.24 10.79
CA GLY A 278 -0.66 10.42 11.76
C GLY A 278 -1.78 9.40 11.54
N ASN A 279 -1.42 8.19 11.12
CA ASN A 279 -2.37 7.12 10.82
C ASN A 279 -2.99 6.56 12.09
N GLY A 280 -4.20 6.01 11.95
CA GLY A 280 -4.98 5.48 13.05
C GLY A 280 -5.51 4.07 12.84
N LEU A 281 -6.42 3.68 13.72
CA LEU A 281 -7.14 2.40 13.71
C LEU A 281 -8.65 2.63 13.74
N GLU A 282 -9.37 1.85 12.94
CA GLU A 282 -10.82 1.84 13.06
C GLU A 282 -11.25 1.10 14.34
N ALA A 283 -11.73 1.88 15.32
CA ALA A 283 -12.29 1.37 16.56
C ALA A 283 -13.40 0.34 16.29
N GLY A 284 -13.31 -0.82 16.94
CA GLY A 284 -14.26 -1.92 16.76
C GLY A 284 -13.98 -2.83 15.57
N SER A 285 -13.11 -2.44 14.63
CA SER A 285 -12.96 -3.18 13.37
C SER A 285 -11.57 -3.76 13.11
N PHE A 286 -10.50 -3.17 13.64
CA PHE A 286 -9.15 -3.65 13.30
C PHE A 286 -8.91 -5.13 13.68
N GLN A 287 -7.96 -5.78 12.99
CA GLN A 287 -7.77 -7.23 13.06
C GLN A 287 -7.60 -7.79 14.50
N GLU A 288 -8.13 -9.00 14.69
CA GLU A 288 -8.41 -9.65 15.98
C GLU A 288 -7.27 -9.63 17.01
N ALA A 289 -6.01 -9.70 16.59
CA ALA A 289 -4.86 -9.77 17.50
C ALA A 289 -4.21 -8.39 17.81
N GLY A 290 -4.58 -7.33 17.08
CA GLY A 290 -4.02 -5.98 17.27
C GLY A 290 -2.55 -5.81 16.88
N ASP A 291 -1.87 -6.90 16.47
CA ASP A 291 -0.42 -7.03 16.22
C ASP A 291 -0.03 -6.89 14.74
N GLN A 292 -0.91 -6.34 13.91
CA GLN A 292 -0.70 -6.24 12.46
C GLN A 292 -0.81 -4.82 11.95
N ASN A 293 -0.84 -3.81 12.81
CA ASN A 293 -1.08 -2.43 12.40
C ASN A 293 0.14 -1.53 12.63
N TYR A 294 1.34 -2.07 12.37
CA TYR A 294 2.56 -1.29 12.42
C TYR A 294 2.57 -0.24 11.29
N THR A 295 3.09 0.95 11.56
CA THR A 295 3.09 2.04 10.57
C THR A 295 3.86 1.64 9.31
N VAL A 296 5.04 1.03 9.47
CA VAL A 296 5.83 0.42 8.39
C VAL A 296 6.04 -1.06 8.72
N THR A 297 5.65 -1.94 7.80
CA THR A 297 5.80 -3.39 7.91
C THR A 297 6.67 -3.93 6.79
N ILE A 298 7.78 -4.61 7.12
CA ILE A 298 8.67 -5.27 6.17
C ILE A 298 8.74 -6.77 6.48
N THR A 299 8.18 -7.58 5.59
CA THR A 299 8.14 -9.05 5.69
C THR A 299 8.69 -9.76 4.45
N ASN A 300 9.04 -9.03 3.39
CA ASN A 300 9.70 -9.61 2.22
C ASN A 300 11.15 -10.00 2.57
N SER A 301 11.56 -11.21 2.22
CA SER A 301 12.92 -11.75 2.43
C SER A 301 13.94 -11.34 1.37
N GLY A 302 13.50 -10.77 0.24
CA GLY A 302 14.36 -10.46 -0.90
C GLY A 302 15.07 -9.12 -0.82
N MET A 303 15.47 -8.64 0.36
CA MET A 303 16.18 -7.36 0.49
C MET A 303 17.49 -7.42 -0.30
N THR A 304 17.70 -6.46 -1.20
CA THR A 304 18.92 -6.41 -2.01
C THR A 304 20.04 -5.66 -1.28
N ALA A 305 21.24 -5.63 -1.88
CA ALA A 305 22.42 -5.01 -1.26
C ALA A 305 22.27 -3.49 -1.09
N ASP A 306 21.37 -2.86 -1.85
CA ASP A 306 21.06 -1.43 -1.74
C ASP A 306 20.31 -1.12 -0.43
N GLY A 307 19.60 -2.11 0.12
CA GLY A 307 18.99 -2.00 1.44
C GLY A 307 17.78 -1.08 1.52
N ILE A 308 17.44 -0.68 2.75
CA ILE A 308 16.35 0.23 3.06
C ILE A 308 16.79 1.31 4.04
N ASP A 309 16.51 2.56 3.67
CA ASP A 309 16.74 3.72 4.52
C ASP A 309 15.40 4.30 4.99
N ILE A 310 15.24 4.43 6.30
CA ILE A 310 14.06 5.02 6.93
C ILE A 310 14.51 6.18 7.81
N PHE A 311 14.33 7.43 7.35
CA PHE A 311 14.87 8.59 8.07
C PHE A 311 14.05 9.88 7.95
N HIS A 312 14.18 10.75 8.95
CA HIS A 312 13.46 12.03 9.03
C HIS A 312 11.94 11.91 8.92
N ASN A 313 11.35 10.77 9.28
CA ASN A 313 9.92 10.63 9.36
C ASN A 313 9.42 11.03 10.75
N THR A 314 8.17 11.49 10.81
CA THR A 314 7.43 11.68 12.07
C THR A 314 6.39 10.60 12.16
N PHE A 315 6.53 9.71 13.14
CA PHE A 315 5.55 8.70 13.51
C PHE A 315 4.75 9.23 14.71
N ASP A 316 3.50 9.60 14.49
CA ASP A 316 2.60 10.17 15.50
C ASP A 316 1.38 9.26 15.71
N TRP A 317 1.54 8.26 16.57
CA TRP A 317 0.47 7.31 16.88
C TRP A 317 -0.49 7.87 17.93
N GLN A 318 -1.81 7.74 17.70
CA GLN A 318 -2.83 8.32 18.60
C GLN A 318 -3.82 7.29 19.18
N ASP A 319 -3.74 6.02 18.77
CA ASP A 319 -4.78 5.01 19.02
C ASP A 319 -4.38 3.89 19.99
N SER A 320 -3.48 4.19 20.93
CA SER A 320 -2.96 3.21 21.91
C SER A 320 -4.04 2.56 22.77
N ALA A 321 -5.11 3.30 23.10
CA ALA A 321 -6.24 2.84 23.90
C ALA A 321 -7.38 2.23 23.06
N THR A 322 -7.25 2.21 21.73
CA THR A 322 -8.32 1.78 20.83
C THR A 322 -8.42 0.25 20.83
N THR A 323 -9.65 -0.27 20.93
CA THR A 323 -9.94 -1.71 20.94
C THR A 323 -10.77 -2.13 19.73
N ASN A 324 -10.57 -3.37 19.27
CA ASN A 324 -11.43 -3.96 18.24
C ASN A 324 -12.74 -4.50 18.85
N GLY A 325 -13.59 -5.11 18.01
CA GLY A 325 -14.88 -5.66 18.42
C GLY A 325 -14.80 -6.79 19.46
N ASN A 326 -13.62 -7.39 19.63
CA ASN A 326 -13.35 -8.42 20.64
C ASN A 326 -12.76 -7.83 21.94
N GLY A 327 -12.60 -6.51 22.04
CA GLY A 327 -11.98 -5.85 23.19
C GLY A 327 -10.46 -6.00 23.26
N ILE A 328 -9.82 -6.43 22.16
CA ILE A 328 -8.36 -6.52 22.07
C ILE A 328 -7.81 -5.14 21.74
N TYR A 329 -6.77 -4.73 22.46
CA TYR A 329 -6.11 -3.44 22.30
C TYR A 329 -5.16 -3.45 21.10
N ALA A 330 -4.96 -2.26 20.54
CA ALA A 330 -3.92 -2.01 19.57
C ALA A 330 -2.53 -2.36 20.13
N GLN A 331 -1.67 -3.00 19.32
CA GLN A 331 -0.26 -3.17 19.62
C GLN A 331 0.55 -2.23 18.72
N PRO A 332 0.80 -0.99 19.15
CA PRO A 332 1.42 0.00 18.30
C PRO A 332 2.91 -0.33 18.06
N GLY A 333 3.35 -0.19 16.82
CA GLY A 333 4.78 -0.22 16.47
C GLY A 333 5.04 0.62 15.23
N GLY A 334 6.09 1.46 15.28
CA GLY A 334 6.38 2.36 14.18
C GLY A 334 6.96 1.62 12.97
N ILE A 335 7.94 0.75 13.22
CA ILE A 335 8.61 -0.03 12.18
C ILE A 335 8.73 -1.46 12.66
N TYR A 336 8.23 -2.39 11.85
CA TYR A 336 8.32 -3.83 12.08
C TYR A 336 9.06 -4.50 10.94
N PHE A 337 10.05 -5.33 11.29
CA PHE A 337 10.70 -6.27 10.38
C PHE A 337 10.38 -7.68 10.85
N ASP A 338 10.06 -8.58 9.93
CA ASP A 338 9.95 -10.01 10.24
C ASP A 338 11.28 -10.51 10.84
N PRO A 339 11.30 -11.11 12.04
CA PRO A 339 12.52 -11.62 12.66
C PRO A 339 13.24 -12.70 11.84
N SER A 340 12.54 -13.36 10.91
CA SER A 340 13.12 -14.34 9.99
C SER A 340 13.82 -13.71 8.78
N LEU A 341 13.74 -12.38 8.61
CA LEU A 341 14.40 -11.66 7.55
C LEU A 341 15.92 -11.71 7.71
N SER A 342 16.61 -12.24 6.69
CA SER A 342 18.07 -12.19 6.61
C SER A 342 18.52 -10.81 6.15
N VAL A 343 18.87 -9.94 7.10
CA VAL A 343 19.39 -8.59 6.82
C VAL A 343 20.92 -8.60 6.82
N ALA A 344 21.54 -8.17 5.73
CA ALA A 344 22.98 -7.96 5.70
C ALA A 344 23.38 -6.74 6.56
N ALA A 345 24.52 -6.81 7.24
CA ALA A 345 24.96 -5.69 8.07
C ALA A 345 25.13 -4.41 7.23
N GLY A 346 24.46 -3.33 7.66
CA GLY A 346 24.52 -2.02 6.99
C GLY A 346 23.51 -1.82 5.86
N THR A 347 22.61 -2.78 5.60
CA THR A 347 21.54 -2.63 4.58
C THR A 347 20.21 -2.14 5.15
N VAL A 348 20.13 -1.90 6.46
CA VAL A 348 18.96 -1.26 7.10
C VAL A 348 19.47 -0.09 7.91
N ASN A 349 19.07 1.12 7.54
CA ASN A 349 19.40 2.33 8.28
C ASN A 349 18.11 3.00 8.77
N ILE A 350 17.95 3.10 10.08
CA ILE A 350 16.82 3.78 10.73
C ILE A 350 17.39 4.90 11.58
N THR A 351 17.32 6.14 11.08
CA THR A 351 17.98 7.29 11.72
C THR A 351 17.10 8.53 11.72
N ASP A 352 17.28 9.39 12.71
CA ASP A 352 16.66 10.73 12.75
C ASP A 352 15.13 10.74 12.58
N ASN A 353 14.45 9.68 13.01
CA ASN A 353 12.99 9.61 13.06
C ASN A 353 12.48 10.07 14.42
N ILE A 354 11.26 10.61 14.43
CA ILE A 354 10.53 10.98 15.65
C ILE A 354 9.44 9.93 15.87
N PHE A 355 9.38 9.34 17.06
CA PHE A 355 8.32 8.42 17.47
C PHE A 355 7.55 9.02 18.64
N ASN A 356 6.27 9.30 18.44
CA ASN A 356 5.35 9.81 19.44
C ASN A 356 4.16 8.84 19.60
N GLY A 357 3.71 8.64 20.84
CA GLY A 357 2.48 7.91 21.13
C GLY A 357 2.51 6.38 20.97
N PHE A 358 3.67 5.75 20.77
CA PHE A 358 3.80 4.28 20.71
C PHE A 358 3.81 3.64 22.12
N THR A 359 2.80 3.95 22.94
CA THR A 359 2.58 3.27 24.23
C THR A 359 1.53 2.18 24.07
N TYR A 360 1.72 1.03 24.71
CA TYR A 360 0.67 0.03 24.81
C TYR A 360 -0.23 0.36 26.00
N ASP A 361 -1.48 0.73 25.77
CA ASP A 361 -2.44 1.09 26.83
C ASP A 361 -3.38 -0.06 27.21
N GLY A 362 -3.22 -1.22 26.58
CA GLY A 362 -3.94 -2.42 26.96
C GLY A 362 -3.54 -2.90 28.37
N PRO A 363 -4.21 -3.96 28.87
CA PRO A 363 -3.87 -4.57 30.14
C PRO A 363 -2.36 -4.83 30.16
N GLN A 364 -1.67 -4.05 30.99
CA GLN A 364 -0.31 -4.38 31.33
C GLN A 364 -0.37 -5.65 32.18
N PRO A 365 0.67 -6.47 32.17
CA PRO A 365 0.78 -7.51 33.17
C PRO A 365 0.80 -6.80 34.54
N THR A 366 -0.31 -6.87 35.29
CA THR A 366 -0.51 -6.07 36.51
C THR A 366 -0.38 -6.92 37.76
N THR A 367 0.80 -7.51 37.95
CA THR A 367 1.44 -7.71 39.26
C THR A 367 2.85 -8.21 39.00
N ASP A 368 3.85 -7.51 39.53
CA ASP A 368 5.18 -8.10 39.64
C ASP A 368 5.05 -9.43 40.38
N PRO A 369 5.81 -10.48 40.01
CA PRO A 369 5.79 -11.72 40.76
C PRO A 369 6.09 -11.42 42.24
N LEU A 370 5.24 -11.92 43.12
CA LEU A 370 5.23 -11.47 44.51
C LEU A 370 6.47 -11.99 45.24
N TRP A 371 7.26 -11.08 45.82
CA TRP A 371 8.42 -11.50 46.62
C TRP A 371 7.97 -12.20 47.90
N ASN A 372 8.26 -13.49 47.99
CA ASN A 372 8.09 -14.31 49.17
C ASN A 372 9.46 -14.46 49.88
N PRO A 373 9.75 -13.69 50.95
CA PRO A 373 11.05 -13.70 51.63
C PRO A 373 11.41 -15.03 52.29
N THR A 374 10.45 -15.95 52.42
CA THR A 374 10.64 -17.28 53.03
C THR A 374 10.50 -18.44 52.04
N GLY A 375 10.10 -18.17 50.80
CA GLY A 375 9.61 -19.19 49.87
C GLY A 375 10.67 -19.89 49.02
N GLY A 376 11.93 -19.46 49.05
CA GLY A 376 12.96 -19.97 48.14
C GLY A 376 14.24 -20.45 48.80
N VAL A 377 15.04 -21.16 48.00
CA VAL A 377 16.27 -21.82 48.42
C VAL A 377 17.35 -20.83 48.86
N PHE A 378 17.33 -19.60 48.33
CA PHE A 378 18.33 -18.56 48.61
C PHE A 378 17.68 -17.24 49.03
N GLY A 379 17.21 -17.15 50.29
CA GLY A 379 16.80 -15.88 50.88
C GLY A 379 15.46 -15.32 50.39
N GLY A 380 14.67 -16.11 49.65
CA GLY A 380 13.33 -15.80 49.18
C GLY A 380 13.04 -16.39 47.80
N ALA A 381 11.81 -16.23 47.34
CA ALA A 381 11.33 -16.64 46.02
C ALA A 381 10.43 -15.55 45.42
N LEU A 382 10.33 -15.57 44.08
CA LEU A 382 9.31 -14.86 43.35
C LEU A 382 8.14 -15.82 43.14
N GLU A 383 6.95 -15.44 43.56
CA GLU A 383 5.71 -16.19 43.36
C GLU A 383 5.10 -15.79 42.03
N PHE A 384 4.91 -16.79 41.16
CA PHE A 384 4.23 -16.66 39.88
C PHE A 384 2.87 -17.33 40.05
N ASP A 385 1.80 -16.53 40.14
CA ASP A 385 0.42 -17.00 40.30
C ASP A 385 -0.16 -17.58 38.99
N GLY A 386 0.57 -17.40 37.88
CA GLY A 386 0.22 -17.93 36.57
C GLY A 386 -0.74 -17.04 35.77
N VAL A 387 -0.95 -15.81 36.25
CA VAL A 387 -1.70 -14.75 35.59
C VAL A 387 -0.74 -13.57 35.43
N ASP A 388 -0.19 -13.42 34.24
CA ASP A 388 0.53 -12.22 33.82
C ASP A 388 1.87 -11.93 34.55
N ASP A 389 2.46 -12.91 35.26
CA ASP A 389 3.78 -12.75 35.87
C ASP A 389 4.93 -12.94 34.88
N PHE A 390 5.92 -12.05 34.91
CA PHE A 390 7.16 -12.22 34.17
C PHE A 390 8.35 -11.66 34.97
N GLY A 391 9.55 -12.20 34.70
CA GLY A 391 10.80 -11.73 35.27
C GLY A 391 11.79 -11.35 34.17
N LEU A 392 12.49 -10.22 34.34
CA LEU A 392 13.52 -9.76 33.40
C LEU A 392 14.90 -9.75 34.07
N PHE A 393 15.92 -10.18 33.34
CA PHE A 393 17.30 -9.86 33.70
C PHE A 393 17.59 -8.44 33.22
N GLN A 394 17.58 -7.47 34.14
CA GLN A 394 17.63 -6.05 33.80
C GLN A 394 19.04 -5.49 33.56
N ASP A 395 20.09 -6.25 33.94
CA ASP A 395 21.47 -5.80 33.76
C ASP A 395 21.94 -6.13 32.34
N ALA A 396 22.21 -5.10 31.54
CA ALA A 396 22.72 -5.27 30.17
C ALA A 396 24.09 -5.94 30.08
N SER A 397 24.80 -6.09 31.21
CA SER A 397 26.04 -6.86 31.32
C SER A 397 25.83 -8.34 31.69
N PHE A 398 24.58 -8.75 31.94
CA PHE A 398 24.24 -10.14 32.18
C PHE A 398 24.31 -10.94 30.89
N ASP A 399 25.45 -11.59 30.67
CA ASP A 399 25.71 -12.50 29.57
C ASP A 399 25.95 -13.91 30.12
N VAL A 400 25.08 -14.85 29.80
CA VAL A 400 25.29 -16.27 30.12
C VAL A 400 26.33 -16.91 29.18
N GLY A 401 26.79 -16.22 28.14
CA GLY A 401 27.85 -16.63 27.23
C GLY A 401 27.53 -17.86 26.39
N GLU A 402 28.47 -18.28 25.53
CA GLU A 402 28.34 -19.48 24.67
C GLU A 402 28.32 -20.80 25.46
N SER A 403 28.64 -20.79 26.76
CA SER A 403 28.77 -22.01 27.58
C SER A 403 28.38 -21.83 29.05
N GLY A 404 27.76 -20.72 29.44
CA GLY A 404 27.25 -20.57 30.79
C GLY A 404 25.96 -21.36 31.00
N THR A 405 25.71 -21.68 32.25
CA THR A 405 24.53 -22.43 32.66
C THR A 405 23.67 -21.55 33.54
N LEU A 406 22.42 -21.35 33.14
CA LEU A 406 21.40 -20.77 34.00
C LEU A 406 20.75 -21.90 34.83
N SER A 407 20.59 -21.68 36.12
CA SER A 407 19.91 -22.63 37.02
C SER A 407 18.96 -21.86 37.93
N PHE A 408 17.71 -22.31 37.98
CA PHE A 408 16.68 -21.76 38.85
C PHE A 408 15.99 -22.90 39.61
N TRP A 409 15.48 -22.58 40.80
CA TRP A 409 14.70 -23.50 41.61
C TRP A 409 13.23 -23.14 41.48
N VAL A 410 12.42 -24.09 41.04
CA VAL A 410 10.97 -23.92 40.91
C VAL A 410 10.28 -24.65 42.04
N ASN A 411 9.45 -23.92 42.79
CA ASN A 411 8.48 -24.54 43.68
C ASN A 411 7.12 -24.52 42.98
N MET A 412 6.47 -25.68 42.86
CA MET A 412 5.15 -25.79 42.22
C MET A 412 4.07 -25.86 43.30
N ASP A 413 3.13 -24.91 43.26
CA ASP A 413 2.02 -24.84 44.22
C ASP A 413 1.04 -25.99 44.11
N ASP A 414 0.83 -26.51 42.89
CA ASP A 414 -0.04 -27.66 42.64
C ASP A 414 0.66 -28.73 41.78
N GLN A 415 1.03 -29.82 42.43
CA GLN A 415 1.68 -30.98 41.82
C GLN A 415 0.70 -32.02 41.27
N GLY A 416 -0.60 -31.83 41.46
CA GLY A 416 -1.66 -32.73 41.01
C GLY A 416 -2.09 -32.51 39.55
N ARG A 417 -1.69 -31.39 38.94
CA ARG A 417 -1.98 -31.03 37.55
C ARG A 417 -0.71 -30.95 36.69
N ARG A 418 -0.91 -30.78 35.39
CA ARG A 418 0.19 -30.47 34.47
C ARG A 418 0.56 -29.00 34.66
N ASN A 419 1.84 -28.73 34.87
CA ASN A 419 2.39 -27.37 34.91
C ASN A 419 3.31 -27.19 33.69
N GLN A 420 3.38 -25.99 33.15
CA GLN A 420 4.23 -25.62 32.01
C GLN A 420 5.04 -24.39 32.42
N PHE A 421 6.33 -24.33 32.04
CA PHE A 421 7.27 -23.31 32.53
C PHE A 421 7.78 -22.38 31.40
N PHE A 422 7.91 -22.90 30.18
CA PHE A 422 8.20 -22.10 28.99
C PHE A 422 7.30 -22.54 27.84
N GLU A 423 6.49 -21.63 27.34
CA GLU A 423 5.76 -21.77 26.08
C GLU A 423 6.26 -20.69 25.12
N GLY A 424 6.95 -21.10 24.07
CA GLY A 424 7.22 -20.23 22.93
C GLY A 424 6.01 -20.19 21.99
N PRO A 425 6.09 -19.39 20.91
CA PRO A 425 5.02 -19.29 19.93
C PRO A 425 4.54 -20.67 19.45
N ASN A 426 3.24 -20.86 19.25
CA ASN A 426 2.63 -22.07 18.70
C ASN A 426 2.79 -23.36 19.54
N ASN A 427 2.72 -23.28 20.87
CA ASN A 427 2.98 -24.44 21.76
C ASN A 427 4.40 -25.03 21.60
N GLY A 428 5.33 -24.28 21.00
CA GLY A 428 6.72 -24.68 20.83
C GLY A 428 7.53 -24.30 22.05
N GLY A 429 8.02 -25.25 22.85
CA GLY A 429 8.73 -24.90 24.09
C GLY A 429 9.23 -26.08 24.91
N MET A 430 9.84 -25.73 26.04
CA MET A 430 10.34 -26.69 27.03
C MET A 430 9.25 -26.95 28.07
N GLU A 431 8.50 -28.04 27.90
CA GLU A 431 7.43 -28.44 28.80
C GLU A 431 7.98 -29.23 30.01
N PHE A 432 7.67 -28.76 31.23
CA PHE A 432 8.07 -29.45 32.46
C PHE A 432 6.88 -30.15 33.11
N GLN A 433 6.68 -31.42 32.79
CA GLN A 433 5.58 -32.15 33.41
C GLN A 433 6.00 -32.84 34.72
N TYR A 434 5.70 -32.22 35.86
CA TYR A 434 5.74 -32.95 37.12
C TYR A 434 4.56 -33.91 37.24
N ARG A 435 4.85 -35.20 37.43
CA ARG A 435 3.84 -36.23 37.76
C ARG A 435 4.19 -36.85 39.10
N THR A 436 3.24 -36.82 40.03
CA THR A 436 3.36 -37.41 41.37
C THR A 436 3.59 -38.92 41.35
N ASN A 437 3.20 -39.62 40.29
CA ASN A 437 3.34 -41.07 40.16
C ASN A 437 4.67 -41.54 39.55
N SER A 438 5.55 -40.64 39.11
CA SER A 438 6.81 -41.00 38.44
C SER A 438 8.06 -40.34 39.04
N GLY A 439 7.95 -39.60 40.14
CA GLY A 439 9.06 -38.83 40.71
C GLY A 439 9.46 -37.59 39.90
N GLY A 440 8.55 -37.07 39.04
CA GLY A 440 8.83 -36.03 38.06
C GLY A 440 9.37 -36.59 36.74
N GLN A 441 8.88 -36.11 35.60
CA GLN A 441 9.39 -36.46 34.27
C GLN A 441 9.70 -35.19 33.49
N PHE A 442 10.82 -35.18 32.75
CA PHE A 442 11.20 -34.04 31.91
C PHE A 442 10.83 -34.33 30.46
N PHE A 443 10.07 -33.43 29.81
CA PHE A 443 9.61 -33.57 28.43
C PHE A 443 9.97 -32.33 27.60
N GLY A 444 11.13 -32.33 26.95
CA GLY A 444 11.39 -31.37 25.88
C GLY A 444 10.57 -31.71 24.65
N SER A 445 9.71 -30.81 24.19
CA SER A 445 8.98 -30.95 22.93
C SER A 445 9.47 -29.89 21.95
N PRO A 446 10.41 -30.20 21.04
CA PRO A 446 10.57 -29.36 19.86
C PRO A 446 9.22 -29.38 19.12
N ASN A 447 8.71 -28.22 18.71
CA ASN A 447 7.48 -27.99 17.95
C ASN A 447 6.71 -29.25 17.52
N ARG A 448 5.52 -29.50 18.10
CA ARG A 448 4.64 -30.58 17.62
C ARG A 448 4.06 -30.36 16.22
N ASN A 449 4.27 -29.18 15.64
CA ASN A 449 3.78 -28.82 14.31
C ASN A 449 4.76 -29.14 13.17
N ASP A 450 6.04 -29.38 13.49
CA ASP A 450 6.97 -29.95 12.52
C ASP A 450 6.90 -31.47 12.70
N GLY A 451 6.14 -32.12 11.81
CA GLY A 451 5.82 -33.55 11.90
C GLY A 451 7.01 -34.37 12.38
N ASN A 452 6.79 -35.11 13.46
CA ASN A 452 7.78 -35.99 14.08
C ASN A 452 8.10 -37.15 13.11
N GLY A 453 8.94 -36.88 12.13
CA GLY A 453 9.48 -37.82 11.18
C GLY A 453 10.95 -38.07 11.51
N ASN A 454 11.23 -39.30 11.94
CA ASN A 454 12.56 -39.89 11.76
C ASN A 454 12.99 -39.86 10.29
#